data_AF-A0A6C0IQU0-F1
#
_entry.id   AF-A0A6C0IQU0-F1
#
_cell.length_a   1.000
_cell.length_b   1.000
_cell.length_c   1.000
_cell.angle_alpha   90.00
_cell.angle_beta   90.00
_cell.angle_gamma   90.00
#
_symmetry.space_group_name_H-M   'P 1'
#
loop_
_entity.id
_entity.type
_entity.pdbx_description
1 polymer ?
#
loop_
_entity_poly.entity_id
_entity_poly.type
_entity_poly.pdbx_seq_one_letter_code
_entity_poly.pdbx_strand_id
1 'polypeptide(L)'
;MKFYKKILFTFSINFIIQYFVFSAMLLNSLSDFTHNVSKFYIASIVGLVMVMLDITIHKIDYDTLNIPLFISVLSLLVLFLYLYRIQYAVNDDEYLKQLKENDSAAFLISKAMEAKTNSYEVAKITKNIIQNDSSGFIENTRNKLT
;
A
#
# COMPACT_ATOMS: atom_id res chain seq x y z
N MET A 1 17.37 24.60 -3.30
CA MET A 1 17.06 23.58 -4.33
C MET A 1 16.02 24.16 -5.28
N LYS A 2 16.16 24.06 -6.62
CA LYS A 2 15.10 24.54 -7.54
C LYS A 2 13.79 23.81 -7.21
N PHE A 3 12.64 24.51 -7.21
CA PHE A 3 11.32 23.98 -6.84
C PHE A 3 11.01 22.60 -7.43
N TYR A 4 11.28 22.42 -8.73
CA TYR A 4 11.13 21.13 -9.43
C TYR A 4 12.00 20.00 -8.87
N LYS A 5 13.24 20.30 -8.47
CA LYS A 5 14.12 19.30 -7.84
C LYS A 5 13.60 18.91 -6.45
N LYS A 6 13.01 19.86 -5.71
CA LYS A 6 12.36 19.59 -4.41
C LYS A 6 11.20 18.63 -4.59
N ILE A 7 10.28 18.92 -5.51
CA ILE A 7 9.13 18.06 -5.80
C ILE A 7 9.56 16.63 -6.15
N LEU A 8 10.52 16.48 -7.06
CA LEU A 8 11.00 15.16 -7.48
C LEU A 8 11.65 14.40 -6.31
N PHE A 9 12.40 15.10 -5.47
CA PHE A 9 13.02 14.51 -4.28
C PHE A 9 11.98 14.08 -3.24
N THR A 10 10.98 14.92 -2.93
CA THR A 10 9.89 14.57 -2.02
C THR A 10 9.13 13.35 -2.55
N PHE A 11 8.80 13.33 -3.85
CA PHE A 11 8.12 12.19 -4.47
C PHE A 11 8.92 10.90 -4.32
N SER A 12 10.19 10.89 -4.72
CA SER A 12 11.02 9.69 -4.67
C SER A 12 11.20 9.16 -3.24
N ILE A 13 11.44 10.04 -2.27
CA ILE A 13 11.59 9.63 -0.87
C ILE A 13 10.28 9.08 -0.33
N ASN A 14 9.16 9.78 -0.53
CA ASN A 14 7.86 9.34 -0.05
C ASN A 14 7.48 7.99 -0.69
N PHE A 15 7.74 7.84 -1.99
CA PHE A 15 7.52 6.60 -2.71
C PHE A 15 8.31 5.43 -2.12
N ILE A 16 9.62 5.62 -1.86
CA ILE A 16 10.47 4.57 -1.25
C ILE A 16 9.96 4.22 0.15
N ILE A 17 9.64 5.21 0.97
CA ILE A 17 9.10 4.99 2.32
C ILE A 17 7.78 4.21 2.23
N GLN A 18 6.86 4.65 1.37
CA GLN A 18 5.55 4.02 1.24
C GLN A 18 5.65 2.59 0.69
N TYR A 19 6.53 2.34 -0.27
CA TYR A 19 6.68 1.03 -0.88
C TYR A 19 7.36 0.02 0.07
N PHE A 20 8.46 0.42 0.72
CA PHE A 20 9.27 -0.50 1.53
C PHE A 20 8.89 -0.46 3.01
N VAL A 21 8.83 0.72 3.63
CA VAL A 21 8.64 0.85 5.08
C VAL A 21 7.21 0.48 5.48
N PHE A 22 6.21 1.02 4.80
CA PHE A 22 4.82 0.73 5.13
C PHE A 22 4.48 -0.76 4.91
N SER A 23 4.97 -1.33 3.81
CA SER A 23 4.82 -2.76 3.58
C SER A 23 5.56 -3.60 4.62
N ALA A 24 6.75 -3.21 5.08
CA ALA A 24 7.46 -3.95 6.11
C ALA A 24 6.75 -3.88 7.47
N MET A 25 6.09 -2.76 7.80
CA MET A 25 5.34 -2.61 9.05
C MET A 25 4.05 -3.44 9.11
N LEU A 26 3.41 -3.67 7.95
CA LEU A 26 2.14 -4.41 7.88
C LEU A 26 2.31 -5.93 7.93
N LEU A 27 3.53 -6.44 7.71
CA LEU A 27 3.79 -7.87 7.61
C LEU A 27 4.23 -8.45 8.95
N ASN A 28 3.77 -9.66 9.26
CA ASN A 28 4.20 -10.41 10.44
C ASN A 28 5.63 -10.96 10.32
N SER A 29 6.10 -11.18 9.08
CA SER A 29 7.47 -11.62 8.75
C SER A 29 7.98 -10.94 7.48
N LEU A 30 9.27 -10.60 7.44
CA LEU A 30 9.93 -10.08 6.24
C LEU A 30 9.96 -11.11 5.08
N SER A 31 9.75 -12.40 5.36
CA SER A 31 9.64 -13.44 4.32
C SER A 31 8.31 -13.42 3.56
N ASP A 32 7.33 -12.67 4.05
CA ASP A 32 6.05 -12.46 3.37
C ASP A 32 6.07 -11.23 2.47
N PHE A 33 7.22 -10.55 2.39
CA PHE A 33 7.39 -9.41 1.52
C PHE A 33 7.34 -9.85 0.05
N THR A 34 6.23 -9.54 -0.61
CA THR A 34 6.07 -9.76 -2.04
C THR A 34 6.10 -8.42 -2.78
N HIS A 35 6.76 -8.43 -3.93
CA HIS A 35 6.60 -7.36 -4.89
C HIS A 35 5.24 -7.53 -5.55
N ASN A 36 4.36 -6.57 -5.28
CA ASN A 36 3.02 -6.51 -5.87
C ASN A 36 2.82 -5.20 -6.63
N VAL A 37 2.31 -5.28 -7.86
CA VAL A 37 1.93 -4.13 -8.70
C VAL A 37 0.93 -3.21 -7.98
N SER A 38 0.02 -3.75 -7.18
CA SER A 38 -0.90 -2.99 -6.32
C SER A 38 -0.17 -2.04 -5.36
N LYS A 39 0.96 -2.46 -4.78
CA LYS A 39 1.77 -1.59 -3.89
C LYS A 39 2.40 -0.44 -4.65
N PHE A 40 2.84 -0.71 -5.88
CA PHE A 40 3.38 0.32 -6.74
C PHE A 40 2.32 1.39 -7.04
N TYR A 41 1.09 0.98 -7.32
CA TYR A 41 -0.03 1.92 -7.51
C TYR A 41 -0.31 2.75 -6.26
N ILE A 42 -0.44 2.11 -5.09
CA ILE A 42 -0.71 2.82 -3.83
C ILE A 42 0.44 3.80 -3.49
N ALA A 43 1.69 3.36 -3.61
CA ALA A 43 2.84 4.22 -3.36
C ALA A 43 2.90 5.41 -4.33
N SER A 44 2.57 5.19 -5.60
CA SER A 44 2.49 6.26 -6.62
C SER A 44 1.37 7.26 -6.29
N ILE A 45 0.19 6.78 -5.90
CA ILE A 45 -0.96 7.63 -5.54
C ILE A 45 -0.59 8.50 -4.33
N VAL A 46 -0.05 7.90 -3.25
CA VAL A 46 0.34 8.64 -2.04
C VAL A 46 1.45 9.65 -2.35
N GLY A 47 2.45 9.25 -3.14
CA GLY A 47 3.51 10.16 -3.59
C GLY A 47 2.95 11.35 -4.37
N LEU A 48 1.99 11.14 -5.27
CA LEU A 48 1.36 12.20 -6.06
C LEU A 48 0.49 13.13 -5.20
N VAL A 49 -0.22 12.60 -4.21
CA VAL A 49 -0.95 13.42 -3.22
C VAL A 49 0.03 14.31 -2.45
N MET A 50 1.18 13.77 -2.03
CA MET A 50 2.20 14.56 -1.34
C MET A 50 2.78 15.67 -2.22
N VAL A 51 3.02 15.39 -3.50
CA VAL A 51 3.44 16.41 -4.47
C VAL A 51 2.36 17.49 -4.64
N MET A 52 1.08 17.13 -4.69
CA MET A 52 -0.02 18.10 -4.70
C MET A 52 -0.02 19.01 -3.48
N LEU A 53 0.23 18.45 -2.29
CA LEU A 53 0.34 19.23 -1.07
C LEU A 53 1.54 20.18 -1.13
N ASP A 54 2.71 19.72 -1.58
CA ASP A 54 3.90 20.56 -1.76
C ASP A 54 3.65 21.75 -2.71
N ILE A 55 2.91 21.53 -3.81
CA ILE A 55 2.52 22.61 -4.74
C ILE A 55 1.56 23.60 -4.08
N THR A 56 0.62 23.10 -3.27
CA THR A 56 -0.35 23.93 -2.54
C THR A 56 0.33 24.76 -1.45
N ILE A 57 1.26 24.18 -0.71
CA ILE A 57 2.07 24.89 0.29
C ILE A 57 2.92 25.96 -0.39
N HIS A 58 3.53 25.66 -1.54
CA HIS A 58 4.30 26.64 -2.29
C HIS A 58 3.45 27.84 -2.74
N LYS A 59 2.18 27.59 -3.12
CA LYS A 59 1.22 28.68 -3.38
C LYS A 59 1.00 29.54 -2.13
N ILE A 60 0.85 28.95 -0.96
CA ILE A 60 0.64 29.69 0.29
C ILE A 60 1.87 30.56 0.63
N ASP A 61 3.07 30.00 0.48
CA ASP A 61 4.32 30.67 0.85
C ASP A 61 4.75 31.78 -0.14
N TYR A 62 4.46 31.60 -1.44
CA TYR A 62 4.98 32.46 -2.52
C TYR A 62 3.90 33.12 -3.40
N ASP A 63 2.62 32.95 -3.04
CA ASP A 63 1.42 33.43 -3.76
C ASP A 63 1.41 33.15 -5.28
N THR A 64 2.17 32.13 -5.70
CA THR A 64 2.36 31.78 -7.11
C THR A 64 2.07 30.29 -7.29
N LEU A 65 1.01 30.00 -8.05
CA LEU A 65 0.63 28.63 -8.37
C LEU A 65 1.09 28.27 -9.79
N ASN A 66 1.89 27.22 -9.90
CA ASN A 66 2.23 26.61 -11.18
C ASN A 66 1.06 25.77 -11.70
N ILE A 67 0.05 26.42 -12.29
CA ILE A 67 -1.18 25.79 -12.80
C ILE A 67 -0.90 24.60 -13.75
N PRO A 68 0.03 24.69 -14.73
CA PRO A 68 0.30 23.56 -15.63
C PRO A 68 0.84 22.32 -14.89
N LEU A 69 1.66 22.55 -13.86
CA LEU A 69 2.22 21.49 -13.03
C LEU A 69 1.11 20.83 -12.18
N PHE A 70 0.26 21.64 -11.57
CA PHE A 70 -0.86 21.15 -10.77
C PHE A 70 -1.83 20.28 -11.59
N ILE A 71 -2.22 20.74 -12.79
CA ILE A 71 -3.07 19.96 -13.71
C ILE A 71 -2.40 18.65 -14.13
N SER A 72 -1.08 18.68 -14.39
CA SER A 72 -0.33 17.49 -14.80
C SER A 72 -0.32 16.44 -13.69
N VAL A 73 -0.02 16.85 -12.46
CA VAL A 73 -0.04 15.95 -11.28
C VAL A 73 -1.45 15.41 -11.02
N LEU A 74 -2.48 16.25 -11.14
CA LEU A 74 -3.88 15.81 -11.00
C LEU A 74 -4.26 14.76 -12.04
N SER A 75 -3.90 14.98 -13.30
CA SER A 75 -4.18 14.04 -14.39
C SER A 75 -3.48 12.71 -14.16
N LEU A 76 -2.23 12.75 -13.70
CA LEU A 76 -1.47 11.54 -13.36
C LEU A 76 -2.09 10.80 -12.17
N LEU A 77 -2.56 11.52 -11.14
CA LEU A 77 -3.25 10.94 -10.00
C LEU A 77 -4.51 10.18 -10.43
N VAL A 78 -5.34 10.79 -11.28
CA VAL A 78 -6.56 10.16 -11.82
C VAL A 78 -6.21 8.91 -12.65
N LEU A 79 -5.15 8.97 -13.46
CA LEU A 79 -4.67 7.82 -14.23
C LEU A 79 -4.28 6.66 -13.30
N PHE A 80 -3.50 6.92 -12.26
CA PHE A 80 -3.08 5.89 -11.31
C PHE A 80 -4.26 5.30 -10.52
N LEU A 81 -5.23 6.13 -10.13
CA LEU A 81 -6.46 5.66 -9.49
C LEU A 81 -7.27 4.75 -10.43
N TYR A 82 -7.34 5.11 -11.71
CA TYR A 82 -8.02 4.28 -12.71
C TYR A 82 -7.31 2.93 -12.90
N LEU A 83 -5.98 2.94 -13.08
CA LEU A 83 -5.17 1.73 -13.23
C LEU A 83 -5.28 0.79 -12.02
N TYR A 84 -5.27 1.36 -10.81
CA TYR A 84 -5.49 0.60 -9.58
C TYR A 84 -6.86 -0.06 -9.55
N ARG A 85 -7.91 0.67 -9.95
CA ARG A 85 -9.29 0.17 -9.92
C ARG A 85 -9.52 -0.98 -10.88
N ILE A 86 -8.92 -0.94 -12.06
CA ILE A 86 -9.02 -2.03 -13.04
C ILE A 86 -7.98 -3.13 -12.78
N GLN A 87 -7.15 -3.00 -11.75
CA GLN A 87 -6.04 -3.91 -11.43
C GLN A 87 -5.21 -4.25 -12.67
N TYR A 88 -4.86 -3.21 -13.45
CA TYR A 88 -4.14 -3.40 -14.71
C TYR A 88 -2.78 -4.07 -14.44
N ALA A 89 -2.42 -5.05 -15.27
CA ALA A 89 -1.19 -5.85 -15.12
C ALA A 89 -1.09 -6.65 -13.80
N VAL A 90 -2.20 -6.92 -13.13
CA VAL A 90 -2.26 -7.86 -12.00
C VAL A 90 -2.65 -9.25 -12.53
N ASN A 91 -1.70 -10.18 -12.49
CA ASN A 91 -1.92 -11.58 -12.86
C ASN A 91 -2.37 -12.41 -11.64
N ASP A 92 -2.79 -13.66 -11.86
CA ASP A 92 -3.21 -14.58 -10.78
C ASP A 92 -2.15 -14.73 -9.68
N ASP A 93 -0.85 -14.78 -10.05
CA ASP A 93 0.26 -14.79 -9.09
C ASP A 93 0.33 -13.53 -8.23
N GLU A 94 0.03 -12.36 -8.80
CA GLU A 94 0.01 -11.08 -8.10
C GLU A 94 -1.18 -11.00 -7.12
N TYR A 95 -2.32 -11.58 -7.49
CA TYR A 95 -3.45 -11.75 -6.58
C TYR A 95 -3.12 -12.68 -5.41
N LEU A 96 -2.46 -13.82 -5.67
CA LEU A 96 -2.03 -14.75 -4.60
C LEU A 96 -1.02 -14.12 -3.65
N LYS A 97 -0.08 -13.33 -4.19
CA LYS A 97 0.85 -12.51 -3.38
C LYS A 97 0.09 -11.52 -2.50
N GLN A 98 -0.87 -10.78 -3.06
CA GLN A 98 -1.69 -9.84 -2.30
C GLN A 98 -2.46 -10.51 -1.17
N LEU A 99 -3.05 -11.68 -1.46
CA LEU A 99 -3.82 -12.44 -0.49
C LEU A 99 -2.95 -12.91 0.66
N LYS A 100 -1.75 -13.43 0.37
CA LYS A 100 -0.78 -13.87 1.38
C LYS A 100 -0.42 -12.72 2.35
N GLU A 101 -0.18 -11.53 1.81
CA GLU A 101 0.17 -10.37 2.63
C GLU A 101 -0.99 -9.87 3.48
N ASN A 102 -2.19 -9.82 2.89
CA ASN A 102 -3.39 -9.43 3.61
C ASN A 102 -3.72 -10.40 4.75
N ASP A 103 -3.54 -11.70 4.51
CA ASP A 103 -3.70 -12.73 5.54
C ASP A 103 -2.66 -12.58 6.65
N SER A 104 -1.38 -12.35 6.31
CA SER A 104 -0.32 -12.06 7.29
C SER A 104 -0.63 -10.82 8.15
N ALA A 105 -1.18 -9.76 7.53
CA ALA A 105 -1.63 -8.56 8.24
C ALA A 105 -2.84 -8.85 9.15
N ALA A 106 -3.82 -9.61 8.67
CA ALA A 106 -4.99 -10.02 9.45
C ALA A 106 -4.60 -10.90 10.64
N PHE A 107 -3.62 -11.80 10.48
CA PHE A 107 -3.05 -12.62 11.54
C PHE A 107 -2.39 -11.75 12.61
N LEU A 108 -1.58 -10.76 12.22
CA LEU A 108 -0.92 -9.85 13.15
C LEU A 108 -1.94 -9.03 13.96
N ILE A 109 -2.97 -8.50 13.31
CA ILE A 109 -4.07 -7.78 13.97
C ILE A 109 -4.81 -8.72 14.92
N SER A 110 -5.12 -9.94 14.47
CA SER A 110 -5.80 -10.94 15.29
C SER A 110 -4.99 -11.27 16.55
N LYS A 111 -3.69 -11.51 16.43
CA LYS A 111 -2.82 -11.75 17.59
C LYS A 111 -2.80 -10.57 18.57
N ALA A 112 -2.78 -9.34 18.06
CA ALA A 112 -2.85 -8.14 18.90
C ALA A 112 -4.22 -8.01 19.59
N MET A 113 -5.32 -8.41 18.92
CA MET A 113 -6.66 -8.43 19.49
C MET A 113 -6.80 -9.50 20.58
N GLU A 114 -6.28 -10.71 20.37
CA GLU A 114 -6.29 -11.78 21.38
C GLU A 114 -5.60 -11.33 22.68
N ALA A 115 -4.46 -10.66 22.55
CA ALA A 115 -3.67 -10.20 23.71
C ALA A 115 -4.32 -9.03 24.49
N LYS A 116 -5.22 -8.26 23.87
CA LYS A 116 -5.79 -7.03 24.44
C LYS A 116 -7.30 -7.06 24.68
N THR A 117 -8.00 -8.05 24.15
CA THR A 117 -9.46 -8.11 24.26
C THR A 117 -9.91 -8.62 25.63
N ASN A 118 -10.93 -7.98 26.20
CA ASN A 118 -11.60 -8.44 27.43
C ASN A 118 -12.94 -9.14 27.11
N SER A 119 -13.34 -9.21 25.84
CA SER A 119 -14.59 -9.86 25.42
C SER A 119 -14.33 -11.30 24.97
N TYR A 120 -15.05 -12.24 25.58
CA TYR A 120 -14.99 -13.67 25.24
C TYR A 120 -15.37 -13.95 23.78
N GLU A 121 -16.39 -13.27 23.26
CA GLU A 121 -16.82 -13.47 21.86
C GLU A 121 -15.74 -13.00 20.87
N VAL A 122 -15.11 -11.86 21.15
CA VAL A 122 -14.02 -11.34 20.33
C VAL A 122 -12.82 -12.28 20.38
N ALA A 123 -12.42 -12.75 21.58
CA ALA A 123 -11.33 -13.70 21.73
C ALA A 123 -11.59 -15.01 20.96
N LYS A 124 -12.83 -15.52 20.99
CA LYS A 124 -13.24 -16.73 20.27
C LYS A 124 -13.16 -16.57 18.75
N ILE A 125 -13.64 -15.45 18.22
CA ILE A 125 -13.57 -15.15 16.78
C ILE A 125 -12.11 -15.03 16.33
N THR A 126 -11.32 -14.25 17.07
CA THR A 126 -9.89 -14.05 16.80
C THR A 126 -9.11 -15.35 16.78
N LYS A 127 -9.36 -16.24 17.76
CA LYS A 127 -8.70 -17.56 17.83
C LYS A 127 -9.06 -18.46 16.66
N ASN A 128 -10.30 -18.41 16.18
CA ASN A 128 -10.72 -19.14 14.97
C ASN A 128 -10.05 -18.60 13.70
N ILE A 129 -9.81 -17.29 13.61
CA ILE A 129 -9.10 -16.69 12.46
C ILE A 129 -7.64 -17.15 12.44
N ILE A 130 -6.97 -17.11 13.60
CA ILE A 130 -5.58 -17.56 13.77
C ILE A 130 -5.42 -19.05 13.44
N GLN A 131 -6.39 -19.89 13.81
CA GLN A 131 -6.32 -21.35 13.58
C GLN A 131 -6.66 -21.77 12.16
N ASN A 132 -7.49 -21.00 11.44
CA ASN A 132 -7.89 -21.30 10.06
C ASN A 132 -7.10 -20.51 9.02
N ASP A 133 -5.92 -19.99 9.40
CA ASP A 133 -5.11 -19.12 8.55
C ASP A 133 -4.84 -19.78 7.18
N SER A 134 -5.18 -19.07 6.11
CA SER A 134 -5.30 -19.59 4.73
C SER A 134 -3.98 -19.95 4.07
N SER A 135 -2.87 -19.84 4.80
CA SER A 135 -1.49 -20.07 4.35
C SER A 135 -1.33 -21.42 3.61
N GLY A 136 -1.93 -22.50 4.13
CA GLY A 136 -1.90 -23.82 3.47
C GLY A 136 -2.74 -23.92 2.18
N PHE A 137 -3.82 -23.15 2.06
CA PHE A 137 -4.66 -23.12 0.84
C PHE A 137 -3.97 -22.35 -0.29
N ILE A 138 -3.29 -21.24 0.04
CA ILE A 138 -2.57 -20.40 -0.91
C ILE A 138 -1.37 -21.15 -1.51
N GLU A 139 -0.62 -21.90 -0.69
CA GLU A 139 0.52 -22.70 -1.16
C GLU A 139 0.10 -23.83 -2.11
N ASN A 140 -1.01 -24.51 -1.80
CA ASN A 140 -1.57 -25.53 -2.67
C ASN A 140 -2.12 -24.96 -3.99
N THR A 141 -2.71 -23.77 -3.96
CA THR A 141 -3.21 -23.09 -5.16
C THR A 141 -2.07 -22.62 -6.07
N ARG A 142 -0.97 -22.09 -5.50
CA ARG A 142 0.24 -21.71 -6.25
C ARG A 142 0.84 -22.90 -7.01
N ASN A 143 0.99 -24.05 -6.35
CA ASN A 143 1.58 -25.25 -6.96
C ASN A 143 0.75 -25.83 -8.12
N LYS A 144 -0.53 -25.44 -8.27
CA LYS A 144 -1.39 -25.85 -9.39
C LYS A 144 -1.32 -24.89 -10.59
N LEU A 145 -0.77 -23.69 -10.40
CA LEU A 145 -0.61 -22.66 -11.43
C LEU A 145 0.77 -22.70 -12.10
N THR A 146 1.69 -23.55 -11.61
CA THR A 146 3.04 -23.79 -12.16
C THR A 146 3.08 -25.11 -12.92
#